data_AF-A0A7S1R5C9-F1
#
_entry.id   AF-A0A7S1R5C9-F1
#
_cell.length_a   1.000
_cell.length_b   1.000
_cell.length_c   1.000
_cell.angle_alpha   90.00
_cell.angle_beta   90.00
_cell.angle_gamma   90.00
#
_symmetry.space_group_name_H-M   'P 1'
#
loop_
_entity.id
_entity.type
_entity.pdbx_description
1 polymer ?
#
loop_
_entity_poly.entity_id
_entity_poly.type
_entity_poly.pdbx_seq_one_letter_code
_entity_poly.pdbx_strand_id
1 'polypeptide(L)'
;VAPGTPYAKELGVLQHALETASPGSAASVCAALDSFGDVLGASGQWSKSAGGSKASVLVAAVRGAPIRGHLLEIGTYCGYSSLTMAIALPGVRIETLELNPVFVVIARSIVLFAGLAGTVDVWTGHSRAVLPRLAGRARAVGGGGRA
;
A
#
# COMPACT_ATOMS: atom_id res chain seq x y z
N VAL A 1 3.63 -19.02 -9.17
CA VAL A 1 3.72 -18.61 -10.60
C VAL A 1 5.04 -19.09 -11.20
N ALA A 2 5.07 -19.53 -12.46
CA ALA A 2 6.30 -20.03 -13.10
C ALA A 2 7.37 -18.92 -13.30
N PRO A 3 8.67 -19.20 -13.10
CA PRO A 3 9.76 -18.24 -13.34
C PRO A 3 9.74 -17.71 -14.79
N GLY A 4 10.04 -16.41 -14.97
CA GLY A 4 10.08 -15.77 -16.30
C GLY A 4 8.74 -15.23 -16.82
N THR A 5 7.62 -15.48 -16.12
CA THR A 5 6.32 -14.87 -16.44
C THR A 5 6.33 -13.38 -16.06
N PRO A 6 5.79 -12.46 -16.88
CA PRO A 6 5.58 -11.08 -16.48
C PRO A 6 4.87 -11.00 -15.13
N TYR A 7 5.38 -10.16 -14.23
CA TYR A 7 4.82 -9.95 -12.89
C TYR A 7 4.83 -11.16 -11.95
N ALA A 8 5.60 -12.22 -12.27
CA ALA A 8 5.66 -13.43 -11.43
C ALA A 8 6.03 -13.12 -9.97
N LYS A 9 6.87 -12.10 -9.75
CA LYS A 9 7.28 -11.65 -8.43
C LYS A 9 6.13 -11.03 -7.65
N GLU A 10 5.43 -10.08 -8.25
CA GLU A 10 4.34 -9.36 -7.60
C GLU A 10 3.12 -10.26 -7.37
N LEU A 11 2.85 -11.16 -8.31
CA LEU A 11 1.86 -12.22 -8.11
C LEU A 11 2.28 -13.20 -7.00
N GLY A 12 3.59 -13.49 -6.91
CA GLY A 12 4.15 -14.28 -5.81
C GLY A 12 3.96 -13.62 -4.44
N VAL A 13 4.12 -12.29 -4.34
CA VAL A 13 3.83 -11.53 -3.11
C VAL A 13 2.37 -11.75 -2.69
N LEU A 14 1.44 -11.56 -3.63
CA LEU A 14 0.01 -11.74 -3.36
C LEU A 14 -0.30 -13.18 -2.93
N GLN A 15 0.20 -14.17 -3.67
CA GLN A 15 0.01 -15.58 -3.36
C GLN A 15 0.53 -15.90 -1.94
N HIS A 16 1.76 -15.49 -1.62
CA HIS A 16 2.37 -15.71 -0.31
C HIS A 16 1.54 -15.07 0.82
N ALA A 17 1.05 -13.84 0.61
CA ALA A 17 0.18 -13.17 1.58
C ALA A 17 -1.13 -13.94 1.83
N LEU A 18 -1.78 -14.42 0.77
CA LEU A 18 -3.02 -15.18 0.87
C LEU A 18 -2.84 -16.54 1.56
N GLU A 19 -1.66 -17.16 1.39
CA GLU A 19 -1.35 -18.48 1.97
C GLU A 19 -0.90 -18.40 3.43
N THR A 20 -0.24 -17.30 3.83
CA THR A 20 0.47 -17.24 5.13
C THR A 20 -0.11 -16.22 6.11
N ALA A 21 -0.94 -15.27 5.67
CA ALA A 21 -1.52 -14.25 6.54
C ALA A 21 -3.01 -14.50 6.84
N SER A 22 -3.46 -13.92 7.95
CA SER A 22 -4.86 -13.97 8.36
C SER A 22 -5.71 -12.90 7.65
N PRO A 23 -6.85 -13.27 7.03
CA PRO A 23 -7.78 -12.30 6.46
C PRO A 23 -8.26 -11.29 7.51
N GLY A 24 -8.33 -10.02 7.14
CA GLY A 24 -8.73 -8.92 8.01
C GLY A 24 -7.66 -8.44 8.99
N SER A 25 -6.47 -9.04 9.00
CA SER A 25 -5.35 -8.63 9.86
C SER A 25 -4.27 -7.90 9.07
N ALA A 26 -4.34 -6.57 9.03
CA ALA A 26 -3.33 -5.75 8.38
C ALA A 26 -1.90 -6.05 8.88
N ALA A 27 -1.74 -6.30 10.18
CA ALA A 27 -0.44 -6.64 10.77
C ALA A 27 0.10 -7.98 10.23
N SER A 28 -0.75 -9.01 10.14
CA SER A 28 -0.36 -10.32 9.60
C SER A 28 -0.01 -10.23 8.11
N VAL A 29 -0.81 -9.49 7.33
CA VAL A 29 -0.55 -9.28 5.90
C VAL A 29 0.74 -8.49 5.68
N CYS A 30 0.99 -7.44 6.46
CA CYS A 30 2.22 -6.66 6.39
C CYS A 30 3.46 -7.53 6.70
N ALA A 31 3.38 -8.39 7.72
CA ALA A 31 4.44 -9.33 8.07
C ALA A 31 4.70 -10.35 6.95
N ALA A 32 3.65 -10.86 6.29
CA ALA A 32 3.80 -11.75 5.15
C ALA A 32 4.52 -11.07 3.97
N LEU A 33 4.14 -9.82 3.65
CA LEU A 33 4.82 -9.03 2.60
C LEU A 33 6.29 -8.77 2.92
N ASP A 34 6.63 -8.54 4.19
CA ASP A 34 8.03 -8.40 4.63
C ASP A 34 8.80 -9.71 4.48
N SER A 35 8.23 -10.82 4.96
CA SER A 35 8.87 -12.14 4.89
C SER A 35 9.11 -12.64 3.46
N PHE A 36 8.32 -12.14 2.49
CA PHE A 36 8.53 -12.48 1.09
C PHE A 36 9.87 -11.95 0.54
N GLY A 37 10.46 -10.95 1.19
CA GLY A 37 11.84 -10.53 0.90
C GLY A 37 12.85 -11.67 1.05
N ASP A 38 12.67 -12.53 2.05
CA ASP A 38 13.54 -13.69 2.30
C ASP A 38 13.34 -14.77 1.22
N VAL A 39 12.09 -14.98 0.80
CA VAL A 39 11.75 -15.90 -0.32
C VAL A 39 12.43 -15.46 -1.60
N LEU A 40 12.39 -14.16 -1.91
CA LEU A 40 13.08 -13.60 -3.07
C LEU A 40 14.60 -13.67 -2.93
N GLY A 41 15.13 -13.37 -1.73
CA GLY A 41 16.56 -13.43 -1.43
C GLY A 41 17.14 -14.83 -1.64
N ALA A 42 16.43 -15.89 -1.24
CA ALA A 42 16.81 -17.27 -1.50
C ALA A 42 16.92 -17.61 -3.00
N SER A 43 16.22 -16.86 -3.86
CA SER A 43 16.27 -16.97 -5.32
C SER A 43 17.17 -15.93 -6.00
N GLY A 44 17.95 -15.15 -5.23
CA GLY A 44 18.83 -14.10 -5.74
C GLY A 44 18.09 -12.85 -6.26
N GLN A 45 16.80 -12.70 -5.96
CA GLN A 45 15.98 -11.58 -6.42
C GLN A 45 15.79 -10.54 -5.32
N TRP A 46 15.73 -9.26 -5.74
CA TRP A 46 15.45 -8.16 -4.82
C TRP A 46 13.99 -7.68 -4.91
N SER A 47 13.43 -7.28 -3.77
CA SER A 47 12.10 -6.68 -3.66
C SER A 47 12.18 -5.15 -3.63
N LYS A 48 11.23 -4.48 -4.30
CA LYS A 48 11.07 -3.02 -4.26
C LYS A 48 10.41 -2.53 -2.96
N SER A 49 9.91 -3.43 -2.11
CA SER A 49 9.21 -3.08 -0.88
C SER A 49 10.10 -2.33 0.12
N ALA A 50 9.52 -1.37 0.83
CA ALA A 50 10.22 -0.54 1.81
C ALA A 50 10.42 -1.23 3.18
N GLY A 51 10.79 -2.51 3.20
CA GLY A 51 10.94 -3.30 4.43
C GLY A 51 12.16 -2.93 5.29
N GLY A 52 12.20 -3.47 6.50
CA GLY A 52 13.30 -3.33 7.46
C GLY A 52 13.45 -1.92 8.03
N SER A 53 14.68 -1.40 8.09
CA SER A 53 14.96 -0.06 8.65
C SER A 53 14.19 1.07 7.96
N LYS A 54 13.85 0.92 6.68
CA LYS A 54 13.02 1.87 5.92
C LYS A 54 11.60 1.95 6.46
N ALA A 55 11.02 0.83 6.88
CA ALA A 55 9.71 0.80 7.52
C ALA A 55 9.73 1.56 8.85
N SER A 56 10.78 1.41 9.66
CA SER A 56 10.93 2.15 10.90
C SER A 56 10.99 3.67 10.70
N VAL A 57 11.72 4.14 9.67
CA VAL A 57 11.75 5.56 9.30
C VAL A 57 10.37 6.04 8.87
N LEU A 58 9.66 5.26 8.05
CA LEU A 58 8.31 5.60 7.61
C LEU A 58 7.32 5.70 8.79
N VAL A 59 7.36 4.72 9.71
CA VAL A 59 6.54 4.71 10.93
C VAL A 59 6.84 5.93 11.79
N ALA A 60 8.11 6.25 12.02
CA ALA A 60 8.50 7.41 12.80
C ALA A 60 8.02 8.72 12.16
N ALA A 61 8.17 8.86 10.84
CA ALA A 61 7.73 10.04 10.10
C ALA A 61 6.20 10.25 10.19
N VAL A 62 5.42 9.19 9.97
CA VAL A 62 3.94 9.29 10.02
C VAL A 62 3.44 9.56 11.43
N ARG A 63 4.03 8.95 12.46
CA ARG A 63 3.64 9.21 13.87
C ARG A 63 4.04 10.60 14.35
N GLY A 64 5.13 11.16 13.85
CA GLY A 64 5.60 12.50 14.19
C GLY A 64 4.91 13.62 13.41
N ALA A 65 4.19 13.30 12.33
CA ALA A 65 3.52 14.30 11.51
C ALA A 65 2.25 14.83 12.22
N PRO A 66 1.99 16.15 12.20
CA PRO A 66 0.74 16.73 12.71
C PRO A 66 -0.39 16.48 11.71
N ILE A 67 -0.82 15.22 11.56
CA ILE A 67 -1.82 14.81 10.58
C ILE A 67 -3.18 15.39 10.95
N ARG A 68 -3.71 16.27 10.09
CA ARG A 68 -5.07 16.83 10.15
C ARG A 68 -5.91 16.47 8.92
N GLY A 69 -5.53 15.41 8.21
CA GLY A 69 -6.12 15.05 6.93
C GLY A 69 -5.67 13.67 6.43
N HIS A 70 -5.57 13.54 5.11
CA HIS A 70 -5.23 12.27 4.46
C HIS A 70 -3.72 12.17 4.24
N LEU A 71 -3.21 10.94 4.18
CA LEU A 71 -1.88 10.64 3.65
C LEU A 71 -1.96 10.45 2.14
N LEU A 72 -0.94 10.96 1.43
CA LEU A 72 -0.77 10.74 0.00
C LEU A 72 0.50 9.92 -0.23
N GLU A 73 0.36 8.80 -0.91
CA GLU A 73 1.47 7.96 -1.38
C GLU A 73 1.54 8.00 -2.92
N ILE A 74 2.76 8.14 -3.47
CA ILE A 74 3.01 8.08 -4.91
C ILE A 74 3.93 6.89 -5.18
N GLY A 75 3.37 5.85 -5.80
CA GLY A 75 4.00 4.54 -5.99
C GLY A 75 3.50 3.54 -4.96
N THR A 76 2.36 2.89 -5.23
CA THR A 76 1.77 1.87 -4.34
C THR A 76 2.49 0.53 -4.42
N TYR A 77 2.93 0.11 -5.61
CA TYR A 77 3.44 -1.23 -5.89
C TYR A 77 2.48 -2.33 -5.37
N CYS A 78 2.90 -3.17 -4.43
CA CYS A 78 2.05 -4.19 -3.79
C CYS A 78 1.35 -3.72 -2.51
N GLY A 79 1.47 -2.44 -2.13
CA GLY A 79 0.76 -1.87 -0.97
C GLY A 79 1.43 -2.03 0.39
N TYR A 80 2.70 -2.47 0.45
CA TYR A 80 3.43 -2.66 1.71
C TYR A 80 3.44 -1.39 2.58
N SER A 81 3.94 -0.28 2.03
CA SER A 81 4.05 1.00 2.73
C SER A 81 2.69 1.57 3.12
N SER A 82 1.68 1.44 2.26
CA SER A 82 0.28 1.75 2.59
C SER A 82 -0.21 1.01 3.83
N LEU A 83 0.02 -0.32 3.92
CA LEU A 83 -0.32 -1.11 5.11
C LEU A 83 0.48 -0.66 6.33
N THR A 84 1.80 -0.47 6.19
CA THR A 84 2.67 0.00 7.27
C THR A 84 2.18 1.33 7.86
N MET A 85 1.82 2.29 7.01
CA MET A 85 1.31 3.60 7.44
C MET A 85 -0.07 3.48 8.10
N ALA A 86 -0.98 2.67 7.54
CA ALA A 86 -2.31 2.47 8.11
C ALA A 86 -2.26 1.81 9.50
N ILE A 87 -1.33 0.89 9.72
CA ILE A 87 -1.08 0.26 11.03
C ILE A 87 -0.46 1.29 12.00
N ALA A 88 0.50 2.08 11.52
CA ALA A 88 1.22 3.04 12.35
C ALA A 88 0.33 4.19 12.85
N LEU A 89 -0.66 4.58 12.05
CA LEU A 89 -1.62 5.65 12.34
C LEU A 89 -3.06 5.22 12.05
N PRO A 90 -3.69 4.46 12.95
CA PRO A 90 -5.07 4.00 12.77
C PRO A 90 -6.05 5.16 12.56
N GLY A 91 -7.03 4.96 11.68
CA GLY A 91 -8.06 5.97 11.37
C GLY A 91 -7.65 7.02 10.32
N VAL A 92 -6.38 7.03 9.88
CA VAL A 92 -5.95 7.88 8.78
C VAL A 92 -6.48 7.37 7.45
N ARG A 93 -6.96 8.27 6.59
CA ARG A 93 -7.26 7.92 5.19
C ARG A 93 -5.98 8.00 4.38
N ILE A 94 -5.72 7.00 3.56
CA ILE A 94 -4.55 6.95 2.67
C ILE A 94 -5.03 6.93 1.23
N GLU A 95 -4.58 7.91 0.46
CA GLU A 95 -4.76 7.96 -0.99
C GLU A 95 -3.43 7.55 -1.61
N THR A 96 -3.39 6.43 -2.32
CA THR A 96 -2.15 5.90 -2.91
C THR A 96 -2.28 5.78 -4.42
N LEU A 97 -1.24 6.20 -5.15
CA LEU A 97 -1.25 6.28 -6.61
C LEU A 97 -0.31 5.23 -7.22
N GLU A 98 -0.80 4.48 -8.20
CA GLU A 98 0.02 3.53 -8.95
C GLU A 98 -0.23 3.63 -10.45
N LEU A 99 0.86 3.65 -11.21
CA LEU A 99 0.83 3.77 -12.67
C LEU A 99 0.49 2.42 -13.33
N ASN A 100 1.08 1.33 -12.84
CA ASN A 100 0.93 0.02 -13.46
C ASN A 100 -0.41 -0.63 -13.06
N PRO A 101 -1.30 -0.95 -14.00
CA PRO A 101 -2.61 -1.50 -13.68
C PRO A 101 -2.55 -2.89 -13.02
N VAL A 102 -1.51 -3.70 -13.29
CA VAL A 102 -1.33 -5.00 -12.64
C VAL A 102 -0.99 -4.80 -11.15
N PHE A 103 -0.11 -3.85 -10.84
CA PHE A 103 0.22 -3.51 -9.45
C PHE A 103 -0.99 -2.94 -8.71
N VAL A 104 -1.82 -2.12 -9.38
CA VAL A 104 -3.09 -1.67 -8.80
C VAL A 104 -3.98 -2.83 -8.38
N VAL A 105 -4.17 -3.83 -9.26
CA VAL A 105 -5.01 -4.99 -8.93
C VAL A 105 -4.43 -5.76 -7.75
N ILE A 106 -3.12 -5.97 -7.72
CA ILE A 106 -2.43 -6.65 -6.63
C ILE A 106 -2.57 -5.87 -5.31
N ALA A 107 -2.28 -4.57 -5.32
CA ALA A 107 -2.40 -3.72 -4.15
C ALA A 107 -3.84 -3.67 -3.62
N ARG A 108 -4.84 -3.56 -4.49
CA ARG A 108 -6.26 -3.59 -4.08
C ARG A 108 -6.64 -4.92 -3.45
N SER A 109 -6.17 -6.04 -4.00
CA SER A 109 -6.39 -7.36 -3.41
C SER A 109 -5.74 -7.48 -2.03
N ILE A 110 -4.51 -7.00 -1.87
CA ILE A 110 -3.80 -6.98 -0.58
C ILE A 110 -4.52 -6.09 0.43
N VAL A 111 -4.90 -4.87 0.05
CA VAL A 111 -5.65 -3.93 0.91
C VAL A 111 -6.98 -4.51 1.34
N LEU A 112 -7.72 -5.14 0.43
CA LEU A 112 -8.98 -5.81 0.73
C LEU A 112 -8.77 -6.97 1.71
N PHE A 113 -7.80 -7.84 1.42
CA PHE A 113 -7.48 -8.99 2.27
C PHE A 113 -7.01 -8.58 3.67
N ALA A 114 -6.30 -7.45 3.78
CA ALA A 114 -5.88 -6.85 5.04
C ALA A 114 -7.02 -6.20 5.85
N GLY A 115 -8.24 -6.09 5.28
CA GLY A 115 -9.37 -5.42 5.93
C GLY A 115 -9.29 -3.89 5.89
N LEU A 116 -8.51 -3.31 4.97
CA LEU A 116 -8.24 -1.87 4.90
C LEU A 116 -8.94 -1.15 3.75
N ALA A 117 -9.92 -1.80 3.08
CA ALA A 117 -10.63 -1.21 1.93
C ALA A 117 -11.38 0.10 2.24
N GLY A 118 -11.74 0.35 3.51
CA GLY A 118 -12.32 1.63 3.95
C GLY A 118 -11.29 2.70 4.31
N THR A 119 -10.01 2.34 4.35
CA THR A 119 -8.90 3.18 4.87
C THR A 119 -7.96 3.60 3.74
N VAL A 120 -7.66 2.68 2.82
CA VAL A 120 -6.67 2.87 1.73
C VAL A 120 -7.38 2.85 0.37
N ASP A 121 -7.38 3.99 -0.31
CA ASP A 121 -7.91 4.14 -1.68
C ASP A 121 -6.75 4.10 -2.69
N VAL A 122 -6.73 3.05 -3.54
CA VAL A 122 -5.71 2.88 -4.60
C VAL A 122 -6.20 3.47 -5.92
N TRP A 123 -5.51 4.48 -6.43
CA TRP A 123 -5.80 5.16 -7.69
C TRP A 123 -4.88 4.70 -8.80
N THR A 124 -5.46 4.49 -9.98
CA THR A 124 -4.71 4.14 -11.18
C THR A 124 -4.35 5.38 -12.00
N GLY A 125 -3.09 5.50 -12.37
CA GLY A 125 -2.62 6.46 -13.37
C GLY A 125 -1.39 7.25 -12.94
N HIS A 126 -0.86 8.01 -13.89
CA HIS A 126 0.30 8.86 -13.65
C HIS A 126 -0.03 9.98 -12.65
N SER A 127 0.85 10.24 -11.69
CA SER A 127 0.64 11.24 -10.62
C SER A 127 0.21 12.61 -11.16
N ARG A 128 0.88 13.11 -12.20
CA ARG A 128 0.52 14.36 -12.91
C ARG A 128 -0.96 14.43 -13.33
N ALA A 129 -1.57 13.32 -13.72
CA ALA A 129 -2.97 13.28 -14.14
C ALA A 129 -3.94 13.06 -12.97
N VAL A 130 -3.52 12.32 -11.94
CA VAL A 130 -4.39 11.96 -10.80
C VAL A 130 -4.44 13.05 -9.73
N LEU A 131 -3.31 13.70 -9.42
CA LEU A 131 -3.23 14.70 -8.35
C LEU A 131 -4.26 15.85 -8.47
N PRO A 132 -4.52 16.43 -9.66
CA PRO A 132 -5.57 17.44 -9.80
C PRO A 132 -6.97 16.92 -9.42
N ARG A 133 -7.27 15.65 -9.72
CA ARG A 133 -8.56 15.02 -9.39
C ARG A 133 -8.69 14.77 -7.89
N LEU A 134 -7.60 14.29 -7.27
CA LEU A 134 -7.54 14.07 -5.82
C LEU A 134 -7.78 15.37 -5.04
N ALA A 135 -7.13 16.46 -5.46
CA ALA A 135 -7.33 17.78 -4.87
C ALA A 135 -8.78 18.26 -5.00
N GLY A 136 -9.43 17.98 -6.14
CA GLY A 136 -10.86 18.24 -6.34
C GLY A 136 -11.75 17.47 -5.34
N ARG A 137 -11.49 16.18 -5.14
CA ARG A 137 -12.20 15.32 -4.17
C ARG A 137 -12.07 15.86 -2.75
N ALA A 138 -10.85 16.18 -2.31
CA ALA A 138 -10.60 16.70 -0.97
C ALA A 138 -11.36 18.01 -0.69
N ARG A 139 -11.42 18.91 -1.69
CA ARG A 139 -12.18 20.16 -1.60
C ARG A 139 -13.70 19.93 -1.52
N ALA A 140 -14.23 18.96 -2.28
CA ALA A 140 -15.64 18.62 -2.23
C ALA A 140 -16.06 18.04 -0.86
N VAL A 141 -15.20 17.24 -0.23
CA VAL A 141 -15.45 16.66 1.11
C VAL A 141 -15.32 17.72 2.21
N GLY A 142 -14.37 18.66 2.11
CA GLY A 142 -14.16 19.71 3.10
C GLY A 142 -15.13 20.91 3.01
N GLY A 143 -15.83 21.08 1.88
CA GLY A 143 -16.75 22.19 1.63
C GLY A 143 -18.15 22.07 2.24
N GLY A 144 -18.52 20.90 2.77
CA GLY A 144 -19.87 20.63 3.32
C GLY A 144 -20.11 21.10 4.75
N GLY A 145 -19.14 21.74 5.41
CA GLY A 145 -19.17 22.08 6.84
C GLY A 145 -19.20 23.57 7.18
N ARG A 146 -19.52 24.45 6.22
CA ARG A 146 -19.69 25.89 6.47
C ARG A 146 -20.97 26.39 5.80
N ALA A 147 -22.09 26.22 6.49
CA ALA A 147 -23.31 27.01 6.36
C ALA A 147 -23.78 27.33 7.78
#